data_AF-A0A2D6X2W8-F1
#
_entry.id   AF-A0A2D6X2W8-F1
#
_cell.length_a   1.000
_cell.length_b   1.000
_cell.length_c   1.000
_cell.angle_alpha   90.00
_cell.angle_beta   90.00
_cell.angle_gamma   90.00
#
_symmetry.space_group_name_H-M   'P 1'
#
loop_
_entity.id
_entity.type
_entity.pdbx_description
1 polymer ?
#
loop_
_entity_poly.entity_id
_entity_poly.type
_entity_poly.pdbx_seq_one_letter_code
_entity_poly.pdbx_strand_id
1 'polypeptide(L)' 'MKNLELNGIKVRVTKYKIQIFEEKKRITEEQAANIAIYLKEEGFIKKEEIAVEIIQLED' A
#
# COMPACT_ATOMS: atom_id res chain seq x y z
N MET A 1 -1.43 4.41 12.85
CA MET A 1 -0.51 4.09 11.74
C MET A 1 -0.15 2.63 11.87
N LYS A 2 -0.16 1.87 10.78
CA LYS A 2 0.19 0.44 10.78
C LYS A 2 1.18 0.15 9.66
N ASN A 3 2.25 -0.57 9.95
CA ASN A 3 3.18 -1.08 8.95
C ASN A 3 2.85 -2.56 8.74
N LEU A 4 2.83 -2.98 7.48
CA LEU A 4 2.48 -4.32 7.03
C LEU A 4 3.52 -4.78 6.01
N GLU A 5 3.68 -6.09 5.91
CA GLU A 5 4.48 -6.71 4.86
C GLU A 5 3.58 -7.68 4.10
N LEU A 6 3.36 -7.41 2.82
CA LEU A 6 2.51 -8.21 1.94
C LEU A 6 3.39 -8.79 0.84
N ASN A 7 3.62 -10.11 0.85
CA ASN A 7 4.45 -10.78 -0.17
C ASN A 7 5.84 -10.14 -0.37
N GLY A 8 6.49 -9.72 0.72
CA GLY A 8 7.79 -9.03 0.69
C GLY A 8 7.72 -7.55 0.30
N ILE A 9 6.51 -6.98 0.19
CA ILE A 9 6.27 -5.57 -0.11
C ILE A 9 5.94 -4.87 1.20
N LYS A 10 6.71 -3.83 1.54
CA LYS A 10 6.47 -3.04 2.74
C LYS A 10 5.35 -2.04 2.46
N VAL A 11 4.29 -2.09 3.25
CA VAL A 11 3.13 -1.19 3.13
C VAL A 11 2.94 -0.45 4.44
N ARG A 12 2.84 0.87 4.38
CA ARG A 12 2.44 1.70 5.50
C ARG A 12 1.04 2.24 5.27
N VAL A 13 0.15 1.90 6.19
CA VAL A 13 -1.24 2.38 6.20
C VAL A 13 -1.38 3.50 7.22
N THR A 14 -1.80 4.66 6.72
CA THR A 14 -2.14 5.84 7.53
C THR A 14 -3.62 6.14 7.43
N LYS A 15 -4.11 7.11 8.23
CA LYS A 15 -5.51 7.56 8.16
C LYS A 15 -5.87 8.24 6.83
N TYR A 16 -4.87 8.68 6.07
CA TYR A 16 -5.04 9.52 4.89
C TYR A 16 -4.60 8.86 3.59
N LYS A 17 -3.62 7.95 3.67
CA LYS A 17 -3.03 7.30 2.49
C LYS A 17 -2.42 5.94 2.83
N ILE A 18 -2.25 5.15 1.78
CA ILE A 18 -1.46 3.92 1.75
C ILE A 18 -0.15 4.24 1.05
N GLN A 19 0.97 3.86 1.67
CA GLN A 19 2.29 4.01 1.07
C GLN A 19 2.86 2.63 0.84
N ILE A 20 3.20 2.32 -0.40
CA ILE A 20 3.77 1.05 -0.82
C ILE A 20 5.24 1.32 -1.13
N PHE A 21 6.13 0.73 -0.36
CA PHE A 21 7.56 0.86 -0.57
C PHE A 21 8.04 -0.30 -1.42
N GLU A 22 8.67 0.01 -2.54
CA GLU A 22 9.31 -0.98 -3.40
C GLU A 22 10.78 -0.66 -3.62
N GLU A 23 11.60 -1.71 -3.71
CA GLU A 23 13.04 -1.57 -3.95
C GLU A 23 13.41 -1.83 -5.42
N LYS A 24 12.53 -2.47 -6.22
CA LYS A 24 12.92 -3.06 -7.52
C LYS A 24 11.97 -2.84 -8.70
N LYS A 25 11.10 -1.82 -8.68
CA LYS A 25 10.12 -1.57 -9.76
C LYS A 25 9.26 -2.79 -10.09
N ARG A 26 8.82 -3.48 -9.04
CA ARG A 26 8.03 -4.72 -9.14
C ARG A 26 6.54 -4.47 -9.01
N ILE A 27 6.12 -3.30 -8.52
CA ILE A 27 4.71 -2.98 -8.28
C ILE A 27 4.14 -2.22 -9.46
N THR A 28 3.14 -2.80 -10.12
CA THR A 28 2.29 -2.08 -11.07
C THR A 28 1.19 -1.31 -10.34
N GLU A 29 0.58 -0.33 -11.02
CA GLU A 29 -0.59 0.39 -10.50
C GLU A 29 -1.75 -0.56 -10.16
N GLU A 30 -1.95 -1.61 -10.97
CA GLU A 30 -2.95 -2.65 -10.72
C GLU A 30 -2.67 -3.41 -9.42
N GLN A 31 -1.41 -3.79 -9.17
CA GLN A 31 -1.02 -4.44 -7.91
C GLN A 31 -1.20 -3.50 -6.71
N ALA A 32 -0.89 -2.22 -6.87
CA ALA A 32 -1.11 -1.21 -5.83
C ALA A 32 -2.61 -1.04 -5.51
N ALA A 33 -3.47 -1.05 -6.53
CA ALA A 33 -4.92 -1.03 -6.35
C ALA A 33 -5.43 -2.28 -5.63
N ASN A 34 -4.94 -3.47 -5.99
CA ASN A 34 -5.29 -4.72 -5.32
C ASN A 34 -4.88 -4.73 -3.85
N ILE A 35 -3.71 -4.18 -3.52
CA ILE A 35 -3.28 -3.99 -2.12
C ILE A 35 -4.26 -3.07 -1.38
N ALA A 36 -4.69 -1.98 -2.00
CA ALA A 36 -5.65 -1.06 -1.38
C ALA A 36 -7.01 -1.71 -1.11
N ILE A 37 -7.51 -2.51 -2.07
CA ILE A 37 -8.76 -3.27 -1.92
C ILE A 37 -8.64 -4.26 -0.76
N TYR A 38 -7.57 -5.08 -0.75
CA TYR A 38 -7.32 -6.04 0.33
C TYR A 38 -7.31 -5.36 1.71
N LEU A 39 -6.63 -4.22 1.84
CA LEU A 39 -6.56 -3.48 3.11
C LEU A 39 -7.92 -2.90 3.54
N LYS A 40 -8.79 -2.58 2.58
CA LYS A 40 -10.16 -2.15 2.87
C LYS A 40 -11.02 -3.33 3.34
N GLU A 41 -10.96 -4.46 2.65
CA GLU A 41 -11.73 -5.66 2.98
C GLU A 41 -11.38 -6.21 4.36
N GLU A 42 -10.09 -6.22 4.71
CA GLU A 42 -9.60 -6.61 6.03
C GLU A 42 -9.87 -5.55 7.12
N GLY A 43 -10.47 -4.41 6.77
CA GLY A 43 -10.89 -3.38 7.71
C GLY A 43 -9.77 -2.47 8.23
N PHE A 44 -8.58 -2.49 7.60
CA PHE A 44 -7.50 -1.55 7.92
C PHE A 44 -7.85 -0.12 7.49
N ILE A 45 -8.70 0.02 6.47
CA ILE A 45 -9.14 1.30 5.92
C ILE A 45 -10.67 1.29 5.85
N LYS A 46 -11.29 2.33 6.43
CA LYS A 46 -12.75 2.52 6.41
C LYS A 46 -13.21 3.63 5.46
N LYS A 47 -12.28 4.32 4.81
CA LYS A 47 -12.61 5.40 3.86
C LYS A 47 -12.96 4.81 2.50
N GLU A 48 -13.92 5.44 1.82
CA GLU A 48 -14.31 5.07 0.46
C GLU A 48 -13.21 5.42 -0.55
N GLU A 49 -12.62 6.61 -0.41
CA GLU A 49 -11.49 7.07 -1.21
C GLU A 49 -10.23 7.21 -0.34
N ILE A 50 -9.14 6.59 -0.78
CA ILE A 50 -7.83 6.70 -0.14
C ILE A 50 -6.74 6.80 -1.20
N ALA A 51 -5.81 7.73 -1.00
CA ALA A 51 -4.67 7.87 -1.88
C ALA A 51 -3.70 6.70 -1.70
N VAL A 52 -3.19 6.17 -2.81
CA VAL A 52 -2.16 5.15 -2.84
C VAL A 52 -0.91 5.77 -3.44
N GLU A 53 0.19 5.76 -2.69
CA GLU A 53 1.49 6.26 -3.12
C GLU A 53 2.46 5.08 -3.24
N ILE A 54 3.08 4.92 -4.42
CA ILE A 54 4.17 3.99 -4.63
C ILE A 54 5.48 4.77 -4.45
N ILE A 55 6.30 4.35 -3.49
CA ILE A 55 7.56 4.99 -3.14
C ILE A 55 8.67 4.02 -3.53
N GLN A 56 9.49 4.42 -4.50
CA GLN A 56 10.72 3.73 -4.83
C GLN A 56 11.78 4.08 -3.79
N LEU A 57 12.29 3.05 -3.13
CA LEU A 57 13.45 3.15 -2.28
C LEU A 57 14.69 3.09 -3.19
N GLU A 58 15.47 4.17 -3.20
CA GLU A 58 16.83 4.13 -3.76
C GLU A 58 17.73 3.42 -2.73
N ASP A 59 18.46 2.40 -3.17
CA ASP A 59 19.54 1.75 -2.38
C ASP A 59 20.66 2.75 -2.05
#